data_AF-A0A8T6XPC7-F1
#
_entry.id   AF-A0A8T6XPC7-F1
#
_cell.length_a   1.000
_cell.length_b   1.000
_cell.length_c   1.000
_cell.angle_alpha   90.00
_cell.angle_beta   90.00
_cell.angle_gamma   90.00
#
_symmetry.space_group_name_H-M   'P 1'
#
loop_
_entity.id
_entity.type
_entity.pdbx_description
1 polymer ?
#
loop_
_entity_poly.entity_id
_entity_poly.type
_entity_poly.pdbx_seq_one_letter_code
_entity_poly.pdbx_strand_id
1 'polypeptide(L)' 'MDEIRGSLRERVMHLMQEKGPQSVNDLCKNLGISNGSSRSVLVKLHKAGKIERISKGTYKLIQG' A
#
# COMPACT_ATOMS: atom_id res chain seq x y z
N MET A 1 8.31 -16.70 7.13
CA MET A 1 7.83 -15.42 6.57
C MET A 1 8.48 -14.34 7.40
N ASP A 2 9.47 -13.64 6.85
CA ASP A 2 10.08 -12.49 7.50
C ASP A 2 9.01 -11.46 7.83
N GLU A 3 8.85 -11.19 9.11
CA GLU A 3 8.02 -10.09 9.60
C GLU A 3 8.68 -8.79 9.11
N ILE A 4 8.06 -8.11 8.14
CA ILE A 4 8.54 -6.81 7.66
C ILE A 4 8.49 -5.82 8.84
N ARG A 5 9.61 -5.66 9.54
CA ARG A 5 9.79 -4.66 10.59
C ARG A 5 9.93 -3.29 9.93
N GLY A 6 8.98 -2.40 10.21
CA GLY A 6 8.96 -1.06 9.65
C GLY A 6 7.63 -0.35 9.88
N SER A 7 7.61 0.95 9.59
CA SER A 7 6.38 1.75 9.57
C SER A 7 5.35 1.16 8.60
N LEU A 8 4.08 1.52 8.79
CA LEU A 8 3.02 1.08 7.89
C LEU A 8 3.29 1.46 6.42
N ARG A 9 3.95 2.60 6.18
CA ARG A 9 4.32 3.02 4.81
C ARG A 9 5.32 2.06 4.19
N GLU A 10 6.37 1.70 4.90
CA GLU A 10 7.41 0.78 4.41
C GLU A 10 6.82 -0.60 4.12
N ARG A 11 5.96 -1.11 5.03
CA ARG A 11 5.26 -2.39 4.85
C ARG A 11 4.37 -2.39 3.61
N VAL A 12 3.64 -1.30 3.35
CA VAL A 12 2.79 -1.16 2.14
C VAL A 12 3.63 -1.08 0.88
N MET A 13 4.71 -0.29 0.89
CA MET A 13 5.60 -0.15 -0.26
C MET A 13 6.27 -1.48 -0.61
N HIS A 14 6.79 -2.20 0.39
CA HIS A 14 7.39 -3.52 0.21
C HIS A 14 6.36 -4.53 -0.33
N LEU A 15 5.14 -4.55 0.22
CA LEU A 15 4.07 -5.39 -0.31
C LEU A 15 3.78 -5.09 -1.79
N MET A 16 3.77 -3.82 -2.19
CA MET A 16 3.55 -3.43 -3.58
C MET A 16 4.75 -3.76 -4.49
N GLN A 17 5.97 -3.78 -3.97
CA GLN A 17 7.16 -4.23 -4.70
C GLN A 17 7.07 -5.74 -4.99
N GLU A 18 6.69 -6.53 -3.98
CA GLU A 18 6.62 -7.99 -4.08
C GLU A 18 5.39 -8.49 -4.85
N LYS A 19 4.24 -7.88 -4.62
CA LYS A 19 2.94 -8.38 -5.14
C LYS A 19 2.28 -7.47 -6.17
N GLY A 20 2.91 -6.36 -6.53
CA GLY A 20 2.37 -5.41 -7.48
C GLY A 20 1.21 -4.57 -6.91
N PRO A 21 0.31 -4.05 -7.77
CA PRO A 21 -0.73 -3.12 -7.35
C PRO A 21 -1.61 -3.64 -6.21
N GLN A 22 -1.92 -2.79 -5.24
CA GLN A 22 -2.73 -3.16 -4.06
C GLN A 22 -3.94 -2.25 -3.91
N SER A 23 -5.06 -2.84 -3.51
CA SER A 23 -6.26 -2.15 -3.06
C SER A 23 -6.34 -2.02 -1.54
N VAL A 24 -7.30 -1.23 -1.06
CA VAL A 24 -7.64 -1.15 0.37
C VAL A 24 -7.90 -2.54 0.97
N ASN A 25 -8.62 -3.41 0.25
CA ASN A 25 -8.94 -4.76 0.70
C ASN A 25 -7.69 -5.64 0.76
N ASP A 26 -6.79 -5.50 -0.21
CA ASP A 26 -5.55 -6.27 -0.22
C ASP A 26 -4.64 -5.88 0.95
N LEU A 27 -4.56 -4.59 1.29
CA LEU A 27 -3.83 -4.14 2.47
C LEU A 27 -4.44 -4.71 3.77
N CYS A 28 -5.77 -4.73 3.89
CA CYS A 28 -6.42 -5.34 5.05
C CYS A 28 -6.07 -6.82 5.18
N LYS A 29 -6.13 -7.58 4.07
CA LYS A 29 -5.85 -9.02 4.05
C LYS A 29 -4.38 -9.36 4.27
N ASN A 30 -3.47 -8.63 3.62
CA ASN A 30 -2.04 -8.96 3.65
C ASN A 30 -1.31 -8.38 4.86
N LEU A 31 -1.74 -7.22 5.38
CA LEU A 31 -1.05 -6.53 6.48
C LEU A 31 -1.81 -6.55 7.81
N GLY A 32 -3.05 -7.06 7.83
CA GLY A 32 -3.89 -7.14 9.02
C GLY A 32 -4.33 -5.78 9.57
N ILE A 33 -4.39 -4.75 8.71
CA ILE A 33 -4.71 -3.38 9.12
C ILE A 33 -6.18 -3.03 8.86
N SER A 34 -6.70 -2.03 9.57
CA SER A 34 -8.08 -1.56 9.38
C SER A 34 -8.27 -0.81 8.05
N ASN A 35 -9.49 -0.81 7.53
CA ASN A 35 -9.85 -0.06 6.31
C ASN A 35 -9.49 1.44 6.41
N GLY A 36 -9.71 2.05 7.58
CA GLY A 36 -9.31 3.44 7.85
C GLY A 36 -7.80 3.66 7.70
N SER A 37 -6.98 2.76 8.26
CA SER A 37 -5.53 2.80 8.14
C SER A 37 -5.06 2.60 6.70
N SER A 38 -5.64 1.60 6.00
CA SER A 38 -5.40 1.34 4.58
C SER A 38 -5.67 2.56 3.71
N ARG A 39 -6.83 3.22 3.87
CA ARG A 39 -7.14 4.43 3.11
C ARG A 39 -6.19 5.57 3.45
N SER A 40 -5.89 5.77 4.74
CA SER A 40 -5.01 6.86 5.19
C SER A 40 -3.61 6.73 4.60
N VAL A 41 -3.02 5.53 4.62
CA VAL A 41 -1.67 5.32 4.09
C VAL A 41 -1.64 5.45 2.55
N LEU A 42 -2.63 4.90 1.84
CA LEU A 42 -2.72 5.03 0.38
C LEU A 42 -2.86 6.49 -0.06
N VAL A 43 -3.73 7.28 0.60
CA VAL A 43 -3.89 8.71 0.32
C VAL A 43 -2.59 9.47 0.56
N LYS A 44 -1.88 9.18 1.66
CA LYS A 44 -0.60 9.82 1.99
C LYS A 44 0.48 9.49 0.96
N LEU A 45 0.60 8.22 0.55
CA LEU A 45 1.58 7.79 -0.45
C LEU A 45 1.27 8.37 -1.84
N HIS A 46 -0.01 8.44 -2.20
CA HIS A 46 -0.46 9.04 -3.46
C HIS A 46 -0.15 10.54 -3.50
N LYS A 47 -0.49 11.27 -2.43
CA LYS A 47 -0.15 12.70 -2.31
C LYS A 47 1.36 12.98 -2.35
N ALA A 48 2.17 12.01 -1.90
CA ALA A 48 3.62 12.10 -1.95
C ALA A 48 4.23 11.68 -3.30
N GLY A 49 3.42 11.34 -4.31
CA GLY A 49 3.90 10.90 -5.62
C GLY A 49 4.66 9.58 -5.59
N LYS A 50 4.40 8.71 -4.60
CA LYS A 50 5.03 7.39 -4.50
C LYS A 50 4.22 6.29 -5.18
N ILE A 51 2.91 6.47 -5.25
CA ILE A 51 1.98 5.55 -5.89
C ILE A 51 0.97 6.33 -6.72
N GLU A 52 0.45 5.72 -7.78
CA GLU A 52 -0.63 6.26 -8.58
C GLU A 52 -1.85 5.34 -8.57
N ARG A 53 -3.04 5.93 -8.69
CA ARG A 53 -4.29 5.19 -8.74
C ARG A 53 -4.55 4.70 -10.16
N ILE A 54 -4.68 3.39 -10.33
CA ILE A 54 -4.93 2.77 -11.64
C ILE A 54 -6.38 2.32 -11.84
N SER A 55 -7.13 2.12 -10.75
CA SER A 55 -8.54 1.79 -10.82
C SER A 55 -9.26 2.15 -9.51
N LYS A 56 -10.54 1.76 -9.37
CA LYS A 56 -11.36 2.12 -8.21
C LYS A 56 -10.80 1.49 -6.92
N GLY A 57 -9.95 2.24 -6.22
CA GLY A 57 -9.40 1.85 -4.92
C GLY A 57 -8.13 1.01 -5.00
N THR A 58 -7.53 0.86 -6.19
CA THR A 58 -6.28 0.12 -6.43
C THR A 58 -5.18 1.07 -6.88
N TYR A 59 -3.99 0.88 -6.33
CA TYR A 59 -2.83 1.73 -6.53
C TYR A 59 -1.61 0.89 -6.89
N LYS A 60 -0.73 1.43 -7.73
CA LYS A 60 0.58 0.84 -8.05
C LYS A 60 1.71 1.80 -7.69
N LEU A 61 2.91 1.27 -7.50
CA LEU A 61 4.12 2.09 -7.36
C LEU A 61 4.35 2.89 -8.65
N ILE A 62 4.74 4.14 -8.49
CA ILE A 62 5.33 4.91 -9.59
C ILE A 62 6.79 4.43 -9.66
N GLN A 63 7.13 3.70 -10.72
CA GLN A 63 8.53 3.44 -11.03
C GLN A 63 9.12 4.74 -11.58
N GLY A 64 10.09 5.29 -10.87
CA GLY A 64 10.93 6.39 -11.34
C GLY A 64 12.00 5.87 -12.28
#